data_AF-A0A951DZM0-F1
#
_entry.id   AF-A0A951DZM0-F1
#
_cell.length_a   1.000
_cell.length_b   1.000
_cell.length_c   1.000
_cell.angle_alpha   90.00
_cell.angle_beta   90.00
_cell.angle_gamma   90.00
#
_symmetry.space_group_name_H-M   'P 1'
#
loop_
_entity.id
_entity.type
_entity.pdbx_description
1 polymer ?
#
loop_
_entity_poly.entity_id
_entity_poly.type
_entity_poly.pdbx_seq_one_letter_code
_entity_poly.pdbx_strand_id
1 'polypeptide(L)'
;MDGAWTLLEPLPVIQGEKLIIQPLPEVDLPEELPPEAEPPALAEIQPVGLPAVEEPPAEAVETWTPERIEALTRLWEEGVTTAEIGRRIGVTKNAVIGKVHRIGLTPRVITQKPPPRRNVFDFTGPACMWPVGHPGEDDFHFCGEHPIAGKPYCEHHVELAYIKPKDKSEAA
;
A
#
# COMPACT_ATOMS: atom_id res chain seq x y z
N MET A 1 -42.83 -25.60 -1.89
CA MET A 1 -41.45 -25.87 -2.37
C MET A 1 -40.58 -24.88 -1.64
N ASP A 2 -40.35 -25.22 -0.38
CA ASP A 2 -40.08 -24.27 0.68
C ASP A 2 -38.59 -24.29 0.99
N GLY A 3 -37.94 -23.17 0.68
CA GLY A 3 -36.53 -22.94 0.94
C GLY A 3 -36.30 -22.78 2.44
N ALA A 4 -35.71 -23.80 3.05
CA ALA A 4 -35.22 -23.74 4.42
C ALA A 4 -33.89 -22.98 4.48
N TRP A 5 -33.96 -21.64 4.50
CA TRP A 5 -32.88 -20.78 5.00
C TRP A 5 -33.14 -20.51 6.48
N THR A 6 -32.89 -21.50 7.32
CA THR A 6 -32.90 -21.30 8.77
C THR A 6 -31.53 -20.88 9.26
N LEU A 7 -31.48 -19.63 9.73
CA LEU A 7 -30.76 -19.20 10.93
C LEU A 7 -29.23 -19.40 10.92
N LEU A 8 -28.52 -18.39 10.38
CA LEU A 8 -27.20 -18.01 10.89
C LEU A 8 -27.41 -17.44 12.30
N GLU A 9 -26.98 -18.21 13.30
CA GLU A 9 -26.93 -17.79 14.69
C GLU A 9 -26.03 -16.55 14.86
N PRO A 10 -26.41 -15.57 15.70
CA PRO A 10 -25.67 -14.32 15.84
C PRO A 10 -24.31 -14.56 16.51
N LEU A 11 -23.25 -13.98 15.94
CA LEU A 11 -21.92 -13.98 16.54
C LEU A 11 -21.96 -13.32 17.93
N PRO A 12 -21.30 -13.89 18.95
CA PRO A 12 -21.37 -13.38 20.31
C PRO A 12 -20.69 -12.01 20.45
N VAL A 13 -21.39 -11.12 21.14
CA VAL A 13 -20.93 -9.79 21.56
C VAL A 13 -19.83 -9.95 22.61
N ILE A 14 -18.62 -9.52 22.27
CA ILE A 14 -17.51 -9.40 23.23
C ILE A 14 -17.80 -8.28 24.24
N GLN A 15 -18.18 -8.65 25.46
CA GLN A 15 -18.18 -7.78 26.63
C GLN A 15 -17.03 -8.17 27.56
N GLY A 16 -16.22 -7.20 27.96
CA GLY A 16 -15.35 -7.32 29.13
C GLY A 16 -13.94 -7.79 28.82
N GLU A 17 -13.01 -6.88 29.02
CA GLU A 17 -11.56 -7.02 28.93
C GLU A 17 -11.03 -7.96 30.02
N LYS A 18 -11.06 -9.28 29.80
CA LYS A 18 -10.20 -10.25 30.51
C LYS A 18 -10.16 -11.60 29.77
N LEU A 19 -9.06 -11.88 29.08
CA LEU A 19 -8.74 -13.21 28.60
C LEU A 19 -8.54 -14.14 29.80
N ILE A 20 -9.57 -14.93 30.15
CA ILE A 20 -9.40 -16.06 31.06
C ILE A 20 -8.95 -17.24 30.21
N ILE A 21 -7.63 -17.46 30.18
CA ILE A 21 -7.05 -18.67 29.59
C ILE A 21 -7.43 -19.83 30.52
N GLN A 22 -8.31 -20.72 30.05
CA GLN A 22 -8.57 -21.97 30.78
C GLN A 22 -7.30 -22.84 30.74
N PRO A 23 -6.85 -23.42 31.86
CA PRO A 23 -5.71 -24.32 31.85
C PRO A 23 -6.07 -25.58 31.04
N LEU A 24 -5.19 -25.94 30.09
CA LEU A 24 -5.31 -27.18 29.33
C LEU A 24 -5.23 -28.38 30.30
N PRO A 25 -6.07 -29.43 30.13
CA PRO A 25 -5.93 -30.64 30.92
C PRO A 25 -4.58 -31.32 30.62
N GLU A 26 -3.95 -31.89 31.64
CA GLU A 26 -2.75 -32.72 31.46
C GLU A 26 -3.13 -33.95 30.66
N VAL A 27 -2.70 -33.97 29.40
CA VAL A 27 -2.86 -35.11 28.50
C VAL A 27 -1.63 -36.00 28.69
N ASP A 28 -1.82 -37.19 29.24
CA ASP A 28 -0.76 -38.22 29.29
C ASP A 28 -0.40 -38.63 27.86
N LEU A 29 0.70 -38.07 27.33
CA LEU A 29 1.27 -38.50 26.06
C LEU A 29 1.91 -39.88 26.26
N PRO A 30 1.57 -40.90 25.45
CA PRO A 30 2.29 -42.16 25.48
C PRO A 30 3.75 -41.95 25.06
N GLU A 31 4.68 -42.50 25.84
CA GLU A 31 6.13 -42.22 25.76
C GLU A 31 6.84 -42.87 24.56
N GLU A 32 6.17 -43.72 23.80
CA GLU A 32 6.77 -44.35 22.62
C GLU A 32 6.22 -43.75 21.33
N LEU A 33 6.99 -42.82 20.75
CA LEU A 33 6.84 -42.41 19.36
C LEU A 33 6.95 -43.64 18.45
N PRO A 34 6.06 -43.79 17.45
CA PRO A 34 6.25 -44.83 16.43
C PRO A 34 7.58 -44.60 15.70
N PRO A 35 8.28 -45.67 15.26
CA PRO A 35 9.52 -45.52 14.53
C PRO A 35 9.27 -44.66 13.28
N GLU A 36 10.08 -43.62 13.12
CA GLU A 36 10.02 -42.72 11.98
C GLU A 36 10.03 -43.56 10.69
N ALA A 37 8.93 -43.50 9.93
CA ALA A 37 8.91 -44.07 8.59
C ALA A 37 9.99 -43.36 7.78
N GLU A 38 10.92 -44.11 7.19
CA GLU A 38 11.99 -43.55 6.36
C GLU A 38 11.38 -42.59 5.32
N PRO A 39 11.87 -41.35 5.20
CA PRO A 39 11.36 -40.41 4.22
C PRO A 39 11.50 -41.05 2.82
N PRO A 40 10.50 -40.91 1.92
CA PRO A 40 10.64 -41.43 0.57
C PRO A 40 11.89 -40.80 -0.04
N ALA A 41 12.77 -41.65 -0.60
CA ALA A 41 13.97 -41.21 -1.29
C ALA A 41 13.60 -40.07 -2.24
N LEU A 42 14.20 -38.90 -2.01
CA LEU A 42 14.02 -37.73 -2.86
C LEU A 42 14.33 -38.15 -4.29
N ALA A 43 13.30 -38.31 -5.11
CA ALA A 43 13.47 -38.63 -6.51
C ALA A 43 14.38 -37.54 -7.10
N GLU A 44 15.54 -37.96 -7.59
CA GLU A 44 16.56 -37.10 -8.16
C GLU A 44 15.91 -36.30 -9.30
N ILE A 45 15.74 -34.99 -9.09
CA ILE A 45 15.14 -34.10 -10.08
C ILE A 45 16.14 -34.03 -11.24
N GLN A 46 15.87 -34.77 -12.31
CA GLN A 46 16.69 -34.66 -13.51
C GLN A 46 16.61 -33.22 -14.04
N PRO A 47 17.74 -32.56 -14.37
CA PRO A 47 17.69 -31.22 -14.93
C PRO A 47 17.01 -31.32 -16.30
N VAL A 48 15.82 -30.74 -16.41
CA VAL A 48 15.22 -30.44 -17.70
C VAL A 48 16.17 -29.49 -18.41
N GLY A 49 16.78 -29.93 -19.50
CA GLY A 49 17.66 -29.11 -20.31
C GLY A 49 16.90 -27.88 -20.78
N LEU A 50 17.27 -26.70 -20.24
CA LEU A 50 16.77 -25.44 -20.78
C LEU A 50 17.17 -25.38 -22.25
N PRO A 51 16.25 -24.97 -23.16
CA PRO A 51 16.65 -24.69 -24.53
C PRO A 51 17.69 -23.56 -24.49
N ALA A 52 18.77 -23.72 -25.26
CA ALA A 52 19.76 -22.67 -25.47
C ALA A 52 19.05 -21.45 -26.04
N VAL A 53 18.75 -20.48 -25.19
CA VAL A 53 18.29 -19.17 -25.63
C VAL A 53 19.48 -18.51 -26.31
N GLU A 54 19.34 -18.24 -27.60
CA GLU A 54 20.30 -17.44 -28.35
C GLU A 54 20.56 -16.14 -27.59
N GLU A 55 21.84 -15.81 -27.42
CA GLU A 55 22.29 -14.68 -26.62
C GLU A 55 21.61 -13.39 -27.11
N PRO A 56 20.83 -12.69 -26.27
CA PRO A 56 20.28 -11.40 -26.65
C PRO A 56 21.42 -10.38 -26.88
N PRO A 57 21.28 -9.46 -27.85
CA PRO A 57 22.34 -8.51 -28.18
C PRO A 57 22.77 -7.69 -26.95
N ALA A 58 24.09 -7.59 -26.78
CA ALA A 58 24.81 -7.12 -25.60
C ALA A 58 24.76 -5.60 -25.38
N GLU A 59 23.57 -5.01 -25.31
CA GLU A 59 23.39 -3.65 -24.80
C GLU A 59 22.51 -3.69 -23.56
N ALA A 60 23.09 -4.16 -22.46
CA ALA A 60 22.49 -4.07 -21.15
C ALA A 60 22.29 -2.59 -20.79
N VAL A 61 21.03 -2.14 -20.76
CA VAL A 61 20.68 -0.76 -20.41
C VAL A 61 21.09 -0.50 -18.97
N GLU A 62 22.25 0.14 -18.79
CA GLU A 62 22.80 0.46 -17.48
C GLU A 62 21.85 1.46 -16.78
N THR A 63 21.12 0.97 -15.77
CA THR A 63 19.99 1.71 -15.17
C THR A 63 20.47 2.93 -14.37
N TRP A 64 21.71 2.93 -13.89
CA TRP A 64 22.29 3.99 -13.06
C TRP A 64 23.55 4.58 -13.70
N THR A 65 23.36 5.24 -14.85
CA THR A 65 24.42 6.02 -15.48
C THR A 65 24.89 7.18 -14.57
N PRO A 66 26.10 7.72 -14.76
CA PRO A 66 26.60 8.86 -13.99
C PRO A 66 25.64 10.06 -13.99
N GLU A 67 25.02 10.35 -15.13
CA GLU A 67 24.08 11.46 -15.31
C GLU A 67 22.82 11.26 -14.46
N ARG A 68 22.33 10.01 -14.35
CA ARG A 68 21.19 9.68 -13.49
C ARG A 68 21.54 9.80 -12.01
N ILE A 69 22.78 9.52 -11.62
CA ILE A 69 23.25 9.67 -10.25
C ILE A 69 23.38 11.15 -9.87
N GLU A 70 23.87 11.98 -10.80
CA GLU A 70 23.91 13.44 -10.63
C GLU A 70 22.50 14.01 -10.48
N ALA A 71 21.58 13.63 -11.38
CA ALA A 71 20.18 14.04 -11.30
C ALA A 71 19.52 13.59 -9.98
N LEU A 72 19.79 12.35 -9.54
CA LEU A 72 19.34 11.83 -8.25
C LEU A 72 19.84 12.72 -7.10
N THR A 73 21.13 13.04 -7.09
CA THR A 73 21.75 13.81 -6.01
C THR A 73 21.16 15.21 -5.94
N ARG A 74 21.02 15.89 -7.09
CA ARG A 74 20.41 17.23 -7.16
C ARG A 74 18.96 17.23 -6.67
N LEU A 75 18.13 16.33 -7.21
CA LEU A 75 16.72 16.24 -6.82
C LEU A 75 16.55 15.80 -5.35
N TRP A 76 17.47 14.97 -4.86
CA TRP A 76 17.53 14.63 -3.44
C TRP A 76 17.74 15.91 -2.66
N GLU A 77 18.81 16.68 -2.92
CA GLU A 77 19.13 17.96 -2.27
C GLU A 77 17.93 18.92 -2.20
N GLU A 78 17.24 19.12 -3.33
CA GLU A 78 16.03 19.94 -3.46
C GLU A 78 14.85 19.49 -2.57
N GLY A 79 14.88 18.29 -1.98
CA GLY A 79 13.81 17.80 -1.11
C GLY A 79 12.64 17.17 -1.86
N VAL A 80 12.85 16.79 -3.12
CA VAL A 80 11.85 16.11 -3.93
C VAL A 80 11.57 14.71 -3.35
N THR A 81 10.30 14.29 -3.36
CA THR A 81 9.93 12.97 -2.83
C THR A 81 10.56 11.84 -3.67
N THR A 82 10.94 10.73 -3.03
CA THR A 82 11.53 9.56 -3.73
C THR A 82 10.69 9.04 -4.90
N ALA A 83 9.36 9.15 -4.81
CA ALA A 83 8.46 8.73 -5.87
C ALA A 83 8.56 9.67 -7.08
N GLU A 84 8.62 10.98 -6.84
CA GLU A 84 8.77 11.99 -7.87
C GLU A 84 10.15 11.92 -8.53
N ILE A 85 11.22 11.71 -7.75
CA ILE A 85 12.56 11.43 -8.28
C ILE A 85 12.53 10.22 -9.21
N GLY A 86 11.86 9.14 -8.81
CA GLY A 86 11.70 7.95 -9.64
C GLY A 86 11.01 8.25 -10.97
N ARG A 87 9.92 9.02 -10.95
CA ARG A 87 9.23 9.47 -12.17
C ARG A 87 10.14 10.27 -13.10
N ARG A 88 10.93 11.22 -12.56
CA ARG A 88 11.82 12.08 -13.35
C ARG A 88 13.01 11.33 -13.95
N ILE A 89 13.57 10.36 -13.24
CA ILE A 89 14.74 9.58 -13.68
C ILE A 89 14.33 8.36 -14.53
N GLY A 90 13.05 7.95 -14.46
CA GLY A 90 12.54 6.76 -15.13
C GLY A 90 12.86 5.45 -14.40
N VAL A 91 12.88 5.48 -13.07
CA VAL A 91 13.12 4.31 -12.20
C VAL A 91 12.07 4.22 -11.09
N THR A 92 11.95 3.07 -10.42
CA THR A 92 10.98 2.92 -9.33
C THR A 92 11.41 3.72 -8.09
N LYS A 93 10.44 4.13 -7.25
CA LYS A 93 10.68 4.74 -5.92
C LYS A 93 11.68 3.92 -5.10
N ASN A 94 11.54 2.59 -5.10
CA ASN A 94 12.39 1.71 -4.31
C ASN A 94 13.81 1.64 -4.87
N ALA A 95 13.97 1.71 -6.19
CA ALA A 95 15.29 1.81 -6.82
C ALA A 95 16.02 3.09 -6.38
N VAL A 96 15.30 4.22 -6.31
CA VAL A 96 15.83 5.49 -5.78
C VAL A 96 16.32 5.32 -4.35
N ILE A 97 15.47 4.81 -3.45
CA ILE A 97 15.84 4.59 -2.03
C ILE A 97 17.09 3.71 -1.93
N GLY A 98 17.10 2.59 -2.66
CA GLY A 98 18.24 1.69 -2.67
C GLY A 98 19.52 2.33 -3.21
N LYS A 99 19.42 3.17 -4.24
CA LYS A 99 20.59 3.86 -4.79
C LYS A 99 21.12 4.92 -3.83
N VAL A 100 20.25 5.76 -3.26
CA VAL A 100 20.59 6.77 -2.24
C VAL A 100 21.38 6.14 -1.09
N HIS A 101 20.92 5.00 -0.58
CA HIS A 101 21.63 4.27 0.47
C HIS A 101 22.99 3.75 0.03
N ARG A 102 23.10 3.17 -1.18
CA ARG A 102 24.38 2.63 -1.71
C ARG A 102 25.43 3.71 -1.98
N ILE A 103 25.03 4.92 -2.38
CA ILE A 103 25.95 6.03 -2.65
C ILE A 103 26.23 6.89 -1.40
N GLY A 104 25.68 6.53 -0.24
CA GLY A 104 25.98 7.18 1.03
C GLY A 104 25.37 8.57 1.20
N LEU A 105 24.32 8.91 0.46
CA LEU A 105 23.59 10.15 0.70
C LEU A 105 22.90 10.11 2.07
N THR A 106 22.89 11.24 2.77
CA THR A 106 22.29 11.33 4.11
C THR A 106 20.79 11.01 4.02
N PRO A 107 20.30 10.01 4.79
CA PRO A 107 18.88 9.67 4.84
C PRO A 107 18.04 10.84 5.35
N ARG A 108 16.89 11.06 4.73
CA ARG A 108 15.93 12.10 5.13
C ARG A 108 14.77 11.46 5.88
N VAL A 109 14.39 12.06 7.00
CA VAL A 109 13.14 11.74 7.67
C VAL A 109 12.03 12.48 6.94
N ILE A 110 11.21 11.76 6.18
CA ILE A 110 10.02 12.33 5.54
C ILE A 110 8.92 12.42 6.61
N THR A 111 8.72 13.61 7.18
CA THR A 111 7.70 13.85 8.21
C THR A 111 6.32 14.12 7.60
N GLN A 112 6.25 14.56 6.35
CA GLN A 112 5.01 14.82 5.63
C GLN A 112 4.67 13.61 4.76
N LYS A 113 3.71 12.80 5.21
CA LYS A 113 3.11 11.78 4.35
C LYS A 113 2.39 12.53 3.21
N PRO A 114 2.70 12.25 1.92
CA PRO A 114 1.92 12.84 0.84
C PRO A 114 0.45 12.46 1.01
N PRO A 115 -0.49 13.37 0.68
CA PRO A 115 -1.91 13.08 0.81
C PRO A 115 -2.25 11.79 0.05
N PRO A 116 -3.16 10.97 0.57
CA PRO A 116 -3.53 9.72 -0.09
C PRO A 116 -4.11 10.05 -1.47
N ARG A 117 -3.39 9.66 -2.54
CA ARG A 117 -3.91 9.76 -3.90
C ARG A 117 -4.90 8.63 -4.12
N ARG A 118 -6.20 8.94 -3.99
CA ARG A 118 -7.26 7.95 -4.15
C ARG A 118 -7.85 8.03 -5.54
N ASN A 119 -7.78 6.91 -6.25
CA ASN A 119 -8.30 6.79 -7.60
C ASN A 119 -9.81 6.55 -7.53
N VAL A 120 -10.54 6.85 -8.62
CA VAL A 120 -12.00 6.70 -8.72
C VAL A 120 -12.51 5.29 -8.37
N PHE A 121 -11.67 4.26 -8.41
CA PHE A 121 -12.09 2.87 -8.24
C PHE A 121 -11.83 2.28 -6.86
N ASP A 122 -11.09 2.99 -5.98
CA ASP A 122 -10.80 2.50 -4.64
C ASP A 122 -11.81 3.10 -3.66
N PHE A 123 -12.90 2.38 -3.35
CA PHE A 123 -13.93 2.81 -2.40
C PHE A 123 -13.95 1.98 -1.11
N THR A 124 -12.83 1.36 -0.74
CA THR A 124 -12.78 0.61 0.54
C THR A 124 -12.89 1.59 1.72
N GLY A 125 -14.10 1.70 2.28
CA GLY A 125 -14.41 2.49 3.48
C GLY A 125 -14.76 3.96 3.24
N PRO A 126 -15.21 4.67 4.29
CA PRO A 126 -15.60 6.08 4.21
C PRO A 126 -14.39 6.97 3.93
N ALA A 127 -14.47 7.78 2.88
CA ALA A 127 -13.38 8.63 2.40
C ALA A 127 -13.90 9.96 1.85
N CYS A 128 -13.10 11.01 1.96
CA CYS A 128 -13.40 12.31 1.39
C CYS A 128 -13.36 12.26 -0.15
N MET A 129 -14.47 12.63 -0.78
CA MET A 129 -14.67 12.59 -2.24
C MET A 129 -14.41 13.93 -2.94
N TRP A 130 -13.59 14.81 -2.36
CA TRP A 130 -13.28 16.09 -3.00
C TRP A 130 -12.37 15.89 -4.22
N PRO A 131 -12.76 16.35 -5.43
CA PRO A 131 -11.94 16.22 -6.63
C PRO A 131 -10.76 17.20 -6.57
N VAL A 132 -9.56 16.68 -6.74
CA VAL A 132 -8.31 17.45 -6.84
C VAL A 132 -7.83 17.34 -8.29
N GLY A 133 -7.64 18.49 -8.94
CA GLY A 133 -7.27 18.57 -10.36
C GLY A 133 -8.47 18.49 -11.32
N HIS A 134 -8.21 18.45 -12.63
CA HIS A 134 -9.24 18.38 -13.66
C HIS A 134 -9.39 16.96 -14.24
N PRO A 135 -10.62 16.47 -14.50
CA PRO A 135 -10.81 15.19 -15.20
C PRO A 135 -10.20 15.29 -16.60
N GLY A 136 -9.03 14.66 -16.79
CA GLY A 136 -8.22 14.74 -18.00
C GLY A 136 -6.72 14.94 -17.75
N GLU A 137 -6.33 15.34 -16.53
CA GLU A 137 -4.93 15.48 -16.12
C GLU A 137 -4.44 14.22 -15.39
N ASP A 138 -3.15 13.89 -15.54
CA ASP A 138 -2.54 12.70 -14.92
C ASP A 138 -2.54 12.73 -13.38
N ASP A 139 -2.73 13.91 -12.77
CA ASP A 139 -2.78 14.11 -11.32
C ASP A 139 -4.22 14.29 -10.80
N PHE A 140 -5.24 13.95 -11.59
CA PHE A 140 -6.62 13.94 -11.10
C PHE A 140 -6.83 12.82 -10.08
N HIS A 141 -7.22 13.20 -8.85
CA HIS A 141 -7.51 12.25 -7.79
C HIS A 141 -8.55 12.79 -6.80
N PHE A 142 -9.10 11.91 -5.95
CA PHE A 142 -9.91 12.33 -4.82
C PHE A 142 -9.07 12.45 -3.55
N CYS A 143 -9.41 13.41 -2.70
CA CYS A 143 -8.70 13.70 -1.45
C CYS A 143 -8.46 12.47 -0.56
N GLY A 144 -9.45 11.59 -0.38
CA GLY A 144 -9.28 10.31 0.31
C GLY A 144 -9.12 10.35 1.83
N GLU A 145 -9.00 11.53 2.44
CA GLU A 145 -8.91 11.73 3.91
C GLU A 145 -10.21 11.30 4.63
N HIS A 146 -10.17 11.08 5.94
CA HIS A 146 -11.35 10.64 6.70
C HIS A 146 -12.49 11.67 6.62
N PRO A 147 -13.70 11.29 6.19
CA PRO A 147 -14.82 12.20 6.10
C PRO A 147 -15.42 12.48 7.49
N ILE A 148 -16.05 13.64 7.64
CA ILE A 148 -16.88 13.90 8.81
C ILE A 148 -18.09 12.95 8.79
N ALA A 149 -18.48 12.42 9.95
CA ALA A 149 -19.65 11.56 10.07
C ALA A 149 -20.90 12.18 9.41
N GLY A 150 -21.53 11.43 8.50
CA GLY A 150 -22.72 11.88 7.77
C GLY A 150 -22.45 12.88 6.63
N LYS A 151 -21.19 13.24 6.35
CA LYS A 151 -20.79 14.10 5.23
C LYS A 151 -19.86 13.34 4.28
N PRO A 152 -19.86 13.65 2.97
CA PRO A 152 -18.98 12.97 2.00
C PRO A 152 -17.55 13.54 1.95
N TYR A 153 -17.23 14.54 2.77
CA TYR A 153 -15.98 15.29 2.74
C TYR A 153 -15.32 15.34 4.12
N CYS A 154 -13.99 15.50 4.16
CA CYS A 154 -13.23 15.77 5.39
C CYS A 154 -13.48 17.20 5.87
N GLU A 155 -13.03 17.53 7.09
CA GLU A 155 -13.23 18.86 7.70
C GLU A 155 -12.86 20.01 6.78
N HIS A 156 -11.66 19.97 6.21
CA HIS A 156 -11.18 20.97 5.26
C HIS A 156 -12.12 21.17 4.06
N HIS A 157 -12.56 20.08 3.44
CA HIS A 157 -13.38 20.13 2.23
C HIS A 157 -14.87 20.39 2.50
N VAL A 158 -15.35 20.11 3.72
CA VAL A 158 -16.70 20.52 4.13
C VAL A 158 -16.79 22.05 4.18
N GLU A 159 -15.75 22.74 4.63
CA GLU A 159 -15.75 24.21 4.65
C GLU A 159 -15.81 24.81 3.25
N LEU A 160 -15.12 24.19 2.27
CA LEU A 160 -15.14 24.63 0.88
C LEU A 160 -16.47 24.29 0.18
N ALA A 161 -17.06 23.12 0.47
CA ALA A 161 -18.29 22.65 -0.15
C ALA A 161 -19.52 23.48 0.27
N TYR A 162 -19.61 23.82 1.56
CA TYR A 162 -20.80 24.44 2.15
C TYR A 162 -20.55 25.93 2.41
N ILE A 163 -20.53 26.71 1.34
CA ILE A 163 -20.45 28.18 1.43
C ILE A 163 -21.75 28.69 2.08
N LYS A 164 -21.63 29.42 3.19
CA LYS A 164 -22.77 30.15 3.77
C LYS A 164 -23.18 31.27 2.80
N PRO A 165 -24.44 31.33 2.34
CA PRO A 165 -24.88 32.43 1.48
C PRO A 165 -24.65 33.76 2.20
N LYS A 166 -23.98 34.69 1.52
CA LYS A 166 -23.76 36.05 2.03
C LYS A 166 -25.06 36.83 1.90
N ASP A 167 -25.60 37.33 3.02
CA ASP A 167 -26.80 38.17 3.02
C ASP A 167 -26.57 39.42 2.14
N LYS A 168 -27.42 39.59 1.12
CA LYS A 168 -27.48 40.80 0.29
C LYS A 168 -28.36 41.86 0.97
N SER A 169 -28.01 42.30 2.17
CA SER A 169 -28.56 43.55 2.72
C SER A 169 -27.56 44.68 2.47
N GLU A 170 -28.05 45.77 1.87
CA GLU A 170 -27.36 47.05 1.61
C GLU A 170 -26.62 47.18 0.27
N ALA A 171 -27.38 47.09 -0.83
CA ALA A 171 -27.15 47.92 -2.00
C ALA A 171 -28.48 48.17 -2.73
N ALA A 172 -28.98 49.40 -2.55
CA ALA A 172 -30.10 50.10 -3.21
C ALA A 172 -31.32 50.35 -2.32
#